data_AF-A0A956QJU1-F1
#
_entry.id   AF-A0A956QJU1-F1
#
_cell.length_a   1.000
_cell.length_b   1.000
_cell.length_c   1.000
_cell.angle_alpha   90.00
_cell.angle_beta   90.00
_cell.angle_gamma   90.00
#
_symmetry.space_group_name_H-M   'P 1'
#
loop_
_entity.id
_entity.type
_entity.pdbx_description
1 polymer ?
#
loop_
_entity_poly.entity_id
_entity_poly.type
_entity_poly.pdbx_seq_one_letter_code
_entity_poly.pdbx_strand_id
1 'polypeptide(L)'
;MQMRVATGVPVVCARPAGRPVATPTESEPGWIDTFKNSALFTAGGLLYKFANLKSSLSHKLCGGLEGEPASTLKRPVVLVPGFTTEMDTFEPLMEHLTRDGANGAKAYYVQDGQVYLDQECSQLAQPDPQARVFRVVPHTKWDAPPDMAAQLHQELPAIRAFTGADKVDAAAYSMGGISTRLFLDQKGEGVGKLMMIGTPNRGTRTASLCHWAVTQGVGWAMALSGMEVAALP
;
A
#
# COMPACT_ATOMS: atom_id res chain seq x y z
N MET A 1 33.39 50.91 -11.30
CA MET A 1 32.92 49.53 -11.55
C MET A 1 31.54 49.64 -12.20
N GLN A 2 31.49 49.66 -13.54
CA GLN A 2 30.27 49.90 -14.32
C GLN A 2 29.51 48.58 -14.52
N MET A 3 28.26 48.52 -14.06
CA MET A 3 27.34 47.41 -14.36
C MET A 3 26.72 47.62 -15.74
N ARG A 4 26.97 46.68 -16.66
CA ARG A 4 26.22 46.54 -17.92
C ARG A 4 24.96 45.71 -17.65
N VAL A 5 23.80 46.30 -17.91
CA VAL A 5 22.50 45.60 -17.95
C VAL A 5 22.39 44.92 -19.32
N ALA A 6 22.29 43.59 -19.33
CA ALA A 6 22.05 42.80 -20.54
C ALA A 6 20.54 42.76 -20.81
N THR A 7 20.12 43.35 -21.94
CA THR A 7 18.76 43.24 -22.48
C THR A 7 18.60 41.88 -23.17
N GLY A 8 17.86 40.97 -22.55
CA GLY A 8 17.50 39.67 -23.14
C GLY A 8 16.42 39.80 -24.21
N VAL A 9 16.67 39.14 -25.35
CA VAL A 9 15.74 39.01 -26.48
C VAL A 9 14.58 38.07 -26.10
N PRO A 10 13.31 38.39 -26.43
CA PRO A 10 12.19 37.49 -26.18
C PRO A 10 12.29 36.26 -27.09
N VAL A 11 12.36 35.08 -26.48
CA VAL A 11 12.20 33.79 -27.17
C VAL A 11 10.72 33.60 -27.48
N VAL A 12 10.34 33.82 -28.74
CA VAL A 12 9.03 33.46 -29.26
C VAL A 12 9.02 31.96 -29.49
N CYS A 13 8.47 31.19 -28.54
CA CYS A 13 8.15 29.78 -28.75
C CYS A 13 7.08 29.66 -29.84
N ALA A 14 7.48 29.24 -31.04
CA ALA A 14 6.55 28.82 -32.07
C ALA A 14 5.71 27.65 -31.54
N ARG A 15 4.38 27.81 -31.52
CA ARG A 15 3.44 26.71 -31.22
C ARG A 15 3.62 25.62 -32.29
N PRO A 16 3.87 24.36 -31.93
CA PRO A 16 3.85 23.27 -32.89
C PRO A 16 2.46 23.20 -33.54
N ALA A 17 2.44 23.01 -34.86
CA ALA A 17 1.22 22.81 -35.64
C ALA A 17 0.36 21.73 -34.97
N GLY A 18 -0.93 22.03 -34.82
CA GLY A 18 -1.89 21.15 -34.16
C GLY A 18 -1.82 19.73 -34.72
N ARG A 19 -1.65 18.74 -33.83
CA ARG A 19 -1.79 17.33 -34.19
C ARG A 19 -3.15 17.14 -34.88
N PRO A 20 -3.22 16.44 -36.02
CA PRO A 20 -4.51 16.06 -36.59
C PRO A 20 -5.32 15.34 -35.51
N VAL A 21 -6.53 15.83 -35.26
CA VAL A 21 -7.51 15.19 -34.38
C VAL A 21 -7.77 13.82 -35.00
N ALA A 22 -7.35 12.76 -34.30
CA ALA A 22 -7.70 11.41 -34.71
C ALA A 22 -9.23 11.32 -34.73
N THR A 23 -9.79 11.02 -35.91
CA THR A 23 -11.18 10.62 -36.04
C THR A 23 -11.45 9.47 -35.06
N PRO A 24 -12.57 9.49 -34.31
CA PRO A 24 -12.91 8.39 -33.43
C PRO A 24 -13.04 7.13 -34.29
N THR A 25 -12.13 6.19 -34.11
CA THR A 25 -12.28 4.82 -34.59
C THR A 25 -13.61 4.29 -34.09
N GLU A 26 -14.42 3.71 -34.98
CA GLU A 26 -15.67 3.03 -34.64
C GLU A 26 -15.44 2.15 -33.40
N SER A 27 -16.07 2.53 -32.29
CA SER A 27 -16.04 1.74 -31.06
C SER A 27 -16.66 0.39 -31.36
N GLU A 28 -16.01 -0.71 -30.96
CA GLU A 28 -16.60 -2.04 -31.02
C GLU A 28 -18.01 -2.03 -30.40
N PRO A 29 -18.94 -2.89 -30.86
CA PRO A 29 -20.26 -3.00 -30.26
C PRO A 29 -20.15 -3.20 -28.74
N GLY A 30 -20.79 -2.34 -27.94
CA GLY A 30 -20.61 -2.29 -26.49
C GLY A 30 -20.87 -3.60 -25.74
N TRP A 31 -21.56 -4.57 -26.34
CA TRP A 31 -21.73 -5.91 -25.78
C TRP A 31 -20.46 -6.76 -25.82
N ILE A 32 -19.57 -6.56 -26.81
CA ILE A 32 -18.29 -7.28 -26.92
C ILE A 32 -17.34 -6.82 -25.81
N ASP A 33 -17.24 -5.51 -25.59
CA ASP A 33 -16.47 -4.94 -24.49
C ASP A 33 -17.01 -5.37 -23.13
N THR A 34 -18.34 -5.43 -22.99
CA THR A 34 -18.99 -5.95 -21.78
C THR A 34 -18.62 -7.40 -21.52
N PHE A 35 -18.70 -8.27 -22.54
CA PHE A 35 -18.33 -9.67 -22.40
C PHE A 35 -16.83 -9.84 -22.07
N LYS A 36 -15.95 -9.14 -22.79
CA LYS A 36 -14.49 -9.17 -22.55
C LYS A 36 -14.15 -8.73 -21.13
N ASN A 37 -14.71 -7.62 -20.67
CA ASN A 37 -14.44 -7.09 -19.33
C ASN A 37 -15.00 -7.97 -18.22
N SER A 38 -16.22 -8.50 -18.37
CA SER A 38 -16.78 -9.47 -17.42
C SER A 38 -15.92 -10.74 -17.33
N ALA A 39 -15.50 -11.31 -18.47
CA ALA A 39 -14.64 -12.50 -18.49
C ALA A 39 -13.29 -12.25 -17.81
N LEU A 40 -12.68 -11.09 -18.07
CA LEU A 40 -11.42 -10.69 -17.44
C LEU A 40 -11.57 -10.47 -15.93
N PHE A 41 -12.70 -9.92 -15.48
CA PHE A 41 -12.97 -9.65 -14.07
C PHE A 41 -13.13 -10.96 -13.29
N THR A 42 -13.93 -11.88 -13.83
CA THR A 42 -14.13 -13.21 -13.23
C THR A 42 -12.84 -14.02 -13.22
N ALA A 43 -12.09 -14.04 -14.33
CA ALA A 43 -10.81 -14.74 -14.40
C ALA A 43 -9.77 -14.16 -13.44
N GLY A 44 -9.69 -12.82 -13.34
CA GLY A 44 -8.80 -12.14 -12.40
C GLY A 44 -9.12 -12.45 -10.94
N GLY A 45 -10.41 -12.41 -10.57
CA GLY A 45 -10.86 -12.76 -9.23
C GLY A 45 -10.56 -14.23 -8.87
N LEU A 46 -10.77 -15.16 -9.81
CA LEU A 46 -10.45 -16.57 -9.63
C LEU A 46 -8.93 -16.79 -9.45
N LEU A 47 -8.10 -16.20 -10.32
CA LEU A 47 -6.64 -16.29 -10.22
C LEU A 47 -6.13 -15.73 -8.89
N TYR A 48 -6.70 -14.63 -8.42
CA TYR A 48 -6.37 -14.06 -7.12
C TYR A 48 -6.70 -15.03 -5.97
N LYS A 49 -7.90 -15.64 -5.98
CA LYS A 49 -8.27 -16.67 -4.99
C LYS A 49 -7.35 -17.88 -5.02
N PHE A 50 -6.97 -18.36 -6.22
CA PHE A 50 -6.02 -19.46 -6.36
C PHE A 50 -4.62 -19.10 -5.86
N ALA A 51 -4.15 -17.87 -6.12
CA ALA A 51 -2.87 -17.38 -5.60
C ALA A 51 -2.86 -17.32 -4.06
N ASN A 52 -3.94 -16.80 -3.45
CA ASN A 52 -4.10 -16.78 -2.00
C ASN A 52 -4.16 -18.20 -1.40
N LEU A 53 -4.92 -19.11 -2.01
CA LEU A 53 -5.00 -20.50 -1.57
C LEU A 53 -3.63 -21.19 -1.65
N LYS A 54 -2.90 -21.01 -2.76
CA LYS A 54 -1.56 -21.55 -2.95
C LYS A 54 -0.58 -20.97 -1.92
N SER A 55 -0.64 -19.68 -1.64
CA SER A 55 0.19 -19.02 -0.61
C SER A 55 -0.10 -19.59 0.78
N SER A 56 -1.39 -19.73 1.14
CA SER A 56 -1.80 -20.31 2.43
C SER A 56 -1.34 -21.77 2.57
N LEU A 57 -1.47 -22.58 1.51
CA LEU A 57 -0.97 -23.95 1.49
C LEU A 57 0.56 -24.02 1.57
N SER A 58 1.26 -23.17 0.82
CA SER A 58 2.73 -23.10 0.87
C SER A 58 3.24 -22.70 2.25
N HIS A 59 2.55 -21.78 2.93
CA HIS A 59 2.88 -21.40 4.30
C HIS A 59 2.75 -22.60 5.26
N LYS A 60 1.63 -23.34 5.17
CA LYS A 60 1.38 -24.53 5.99
C LYS A 60 2.34 -25.69 5.70
N LEU A 61 2.85 -25.79 4.47
CA LEU A 61 3.68 -26.92 4.03
C LEU A 61 5.19 -26.66 4.14
N CYS A 62 5.64 -25.40 4.06
CA CYS A 62 7.06 -25.06 3.96
C CYS A 62 7.62 -24.30 5.17
N GLY A 63 6.87 -24.18 6.27
CA GLY A 63 7.38 -23.57 7.53
C GLY A 63 7.61 -22.05 7.46
N GLY A 64 7.12 -21.37 6.42
CA GLY A 64 7.28 -19.92 6.28
C GLY A 64 8.74 -19.49 6.12
N LEU A 65 9.26 -18.74 7.11
CA LEU A 65 10.64 -18.21 7.16
C LEU A 65 11.56 -19.03 8.10
N GLU A 66 11.17 -20.27 8.42
CA GLU A 66 12.01 -21.22 9.15
C GLU A 66 13.22 -21.64 8.31
N GLY A 67 14.40 -21.11 8.63
CA GLY A 67 15.67 -21.38 7.93
C GLY A 67 16.32 -20.17 7.29
N GLU A 68 15.57 -19.06 7.15
CA GLU A 68 16.17 -17.79 6.76
C GLU A 68 17.06 -17.24 7.87
N PRO A 69 18.17 -16.54 7.53
CA PRO A 69 19.07 -16.01 8.53
C PRO A 69 18.41 -14.90 9.37
N ALA A 70 18.78 -14.84 10.65
CA ALA A 70 18.41 -13.75 11.53
C ALA A 70 18.87 -12.40 10.95
N SER A 71 18.03 -11.38 11.04
CA SER A 71 18.31 -10.04 10.53
C SER A 71 18.29 -9.04 11.68
N THR A 72 19.27 -8.14 11.73
CA THR A 72 19.29 -7.05 12.71
C THR A 72 18.97 -5.72 12.03
N LEU A 73 17.96 -5.02 12.55
CA LEU A 73 17.47 -3.76 12.03
C LEU A 73 18.20 -2.59 12.69
N LYS A 74 18.74 -1.68 11.87
CA LYS A 74 19.41 -0.45 12.36
C LYS A 74 18.43 0.60 12.85
N ARG A 75 17.19 0.58 12.34
CA ARG A 75 16.11 1.51 12.67
C ARG A 75 14.81 0.71 12.78
N PRO A 76 13.80 1.23 13.51
CA PRO A 76 12.48 0.62 13.50
C PRO A 76 11.97 0.50 12.07
N VAL A 77 11.29 -0.61 11.77
CA VAL A 77 10.51 -0.84 10.56
C VAL A 77 9.03 -0.81 10.90
N VAL A 78 8.24 -0.17 10.06
CA VAL A 78 6.78 -0.18 10.12
C VAL A 78 6.21 -0.84 8.86
N LEU A 79 5.35 -1.82 9.07
CA LEU A 79 4.62 -2.51 8.02
C LEU A 79 3.31 -1.76 7.75
N VAL A 80 3.13 -1.31 6.51
CA VAL A 80 1.94 -0.56 6.08
C VAL A 80 1.08 -1.47 5.21
N PRO A 81 -0.11 -1.91 5.68
CA PRO A 81 -0.97 -2.83 4.95
C PRO A 81 -1.57 -2.21 3.68
N GLY A 82 -1.99 -3.07 2.76
CA GLY A 82 -2.78 -2.69 1.61
C GLY A 82 -4.28 -2.92 1.81
N PHE A 83 -5.06 -2.64 0.77
CA PHE A 83 -6.50 -2.88 0.72
C PHE A 83 -6.84 -4.32 1.13
N THR A 84 -7.79 -4.49 2.05
CA THR A 84 -8.27 -5.81 2.52
C THR A 84 -7.20 -6.74 3.09
N THR A 85 -6.03 -6.21 3.49
CA THR A 85 -4.99 -7.05 4.08
C THR A 85 -5.49 -7.58 5.42
N GLU A 86 -5.52 -8.91 5.59
CA GLU A 86 -5.88 -9.55 6.85
C GLU A 86 -4.82 -9.30 7.91
N MET A 87 -5.21 -9.39 9.18
CA MET A 87 -4.34 -8.99 10.29
C MET A 87 -3.10 -9.88 10.45
N ASP A 88 -3.23 -11.16 10.12
CA ASP A 88 -2.19 -12.19 10.21
C ASP A 88 -1.21 -12.20 9.03
N THR A 89 -1.46 -11.42 7.98
CA THR A 89 -0.67 -11.47 6.72
C THR A 89 0.81 -11.18 6.95
N PHE A 90 1.13 -10.34 7.94
CA PHE A 90 2.50 -9.97 8.27
C PHE A 90 3.10 -10.78 9.43
N GLU A 91 2.31 -11.59 10.14
CA GLU A 91 2.74 -12.28 11.34
C GLU A 91 4.03 -13.10 11.14
N PRO A 92 4.16 -13.91 10.07
CA PRO A 92 5.37 -14.72 9.88
C PRO A 92 6.64 -13.87 9.73
N LEU A 93 6.52 -12.70 9.07
CA LEU A 93 7.63 -11.76 8.93
C LEU A 93 7.96 -11.09 10.26
N MET A 94 6.93 -10.67 11.01
CA MET A 94 7.12 -10.04 12.31
C MET A 94 7.76 -11.00 13.31
N GLU A 95 7.24 -12.23 13.42
CA GLU A 95 7.80 -13.30 14.25
C GLU A 95 9.26 -13.59 13.88
N HIS A 96 9.56 -13.72 12.58
CA HIS A 96 10.93 -13.93 12.11
C HIS A 96 11.86 -12.79 12.50
N LEU A 97 11.41 -11.54 12.37
CA LEU A 97 12.21 -10.37 12.74
C LEU A 97 12.43 -10.28 14.25
N THR A 98 11.53 -10.78 15.09
CA THR A 98 11.65 -10.66 16.56
C THR A 98 12.20 -11.91 17.26
N ARG A 99 12.30 -13.05 16.55
CA ARG A 99 12.62 -14.38 17.10
C ARG A 99 13.77 -14.41 18.11
N ASP A 100 14.87 -13.74 17.79
CA ASP A 100 16.11 -13.79 18.59
C ASP A 100 16.29 -12.56 19.50
N GLY A 101 15.26 -11.71 19.62
CA GLY A 101 15.29 -10.49 20.43
C GLY A 101 16.17 -9.36 19.87
N ALA A 102 16.93 -9.60 18.79
CA ALA A 102 17.82 -8.62 18.18
C ALA A 102 17.11 -7.34 17.67
N ASN A 103 15.79 -7.41 17.47
CA ASN A 103 14.93 -6.33 17.00
C ASN A 103 13.85 -5.96 18.04
N GLY A 104 14.12 -6.26 19.31
CA GLY A 104 13.12 -6.20 20.38
C GLY A 104 12.47 -7.57 20.60
N ALA A 105 11.84 -7.73 21.76
CA ALA A 105 11.27 -9.01 22.19
C ALA A 105 9.96 -9.39 21.48
N LYS A 106 9.32 -8.43 20.78
CA LYS A 106 8.02 -8.61 20.13
C LYS A 106 7.78 -7.53 19.07
N ALA A 107 6.77 -7.76 18.25
CA ALA A 107 6.21 -6.74 17.36
C ALA A 107 5.14 -5.92 18.07
N TYR A 108 4.91 -4.71 17.55
CA TYR A 108 3.96 -3.75 18.11
C TYR A 108 3.00 -3.26 17.04
N TYR A 109 1.83 -2.82 17.48
CA TYR A 109 0.76 -2.32 16.62
C TYR A 109 0.59 -0.83 16.86
N VAL A 110 0.31 -0.05 15.81
CA VAL A 110 0.15 1.39 15.92
C VAL A 110 -1.15 1.86 15.27
N GLN A 111 -1.91 2.65 16.01
CA GLN A 111 -3.20 3.22 15.59
C GLN A 111 -3.48 4.49 16.41
N ASP A 112 -4.01 5.53 15.77
CA ASP A 112 -4.43 6.78 16.42
C ASP A 112 -3.33 7.46 17.25
N GLY A 113 -2.08 7.36 16.78
CA GLY A 113 -0.90 7.91 17.44
C GLY A 113 -0.51 7.17 18.72
N GLN A 114 -1.02 5.95 18.93
CA GLN A 114 -0.74 5.12 20.09
C GLN A 114 -0.14 3.78 19.69
N VAL A 115 0.68 3.20 20.57
CA VAL A 115 1.35 1.92 20.34
C VAL A 115 0.75 0.86 21.28
N TYR A 116 0.45 -0.31 20.72
CA TYR A 116 -0.24 -1.41 21.38
C TYR A 116 0.54 -2.71 21.31
N LEU A 117 0.25 -3.61 22.25
CA LEU A 117 0.83 -4.95 22.36
C LEU A 117 0.10 -5.99 21.50
N ASP A 118 -1.14 -5.71 21.14
CA ASP A 118 -2.05 -6.60 20.42
C ASP A 118 -2.64 -5.91 19.19
N GLN A 119 -3.06 -6.74 18.24
CA GLN A 119 -3.56 -6.31 16.94
C GLN A 119 -4.96 -5.69 17.02
N GLU A 120 -5.72 -5.97 18.08
CA GLU A 120 -7.01 -5.37 18.39
C GLU A 120 -6.89 -3.99 19.04
N CYS A 121 -5.66 -3.51 19.28
CA CYS A 121 -5.37 -2.23 19.91
C CYS A 121 -6.05 -2.07 21.28
N SER A 122 -6.11 -3.16 22.06
CA SER A 122 -6.77 -3.20 23.37
C SER A 122 -5.82 -2.94 24.55
N GLN A 123 -4.52 -3.20 24.40
CA GLN A 123 -3.51 -3.06 25.44
C GLN A 123 -2.40 -2.10 25.01
N LEU A 124 -2.34 -0.94 25.66
CA LEU A 124 -1.29 0.04 25.44
C LEU A 124 0.08 -0.51 25.82
N ALA A 125 1.05 -0.29 24.94
CA ALA A 125 2.44 -0.60 25.19
C ALA A 125 3.13 0.54 25.95
N GLN A 126 4.11 0.19 26.79
CA GLN A 126 5.01 1.17 27.39
C GLN A 126 6.20 1.43 26.46
N PRO A 127 6.73 2.67 26.39
CA PRO A 127 7.87 3.01 25.55
C PRO A 127 9.03 2.02 25.69
N ASP A 128 9.56 1.56 24.57
CA ASP A 128 10.66 0.61 24.49
C ASP A 128 11.69 1.05 23.45
N PRO A 129 12.87 1.55 23.87
CA PRO A 129 13.95 1.93 22.97
C PRO A 129 14.55 0.78 22.13
N GLN A 130 14.30 -0.47 22.51
CA GLN A 130 14.75 -1.67 21.79
C GLN A 130 13.73 -2.17 20.77
N ALA A 131 12.48 -1.69 20.81
CA ALA A 131 11.46 -2.08 19.84
C ALA A 131 11.86 -1.64 18.42
N ARG A 132 11.78 -2.57 17.46
CA ARG A 132 12.10 -2.29 16.05
C ARG A 132 11.02 -2.73 15.06
N VAL A 133 10.02 -3.52 15.45
CA VAL A 133 9.05 -4.07 14.49
C VAL A 133 7.66 -3.54 14.81
N PHE A 134 7.06 -2.81 13.87
CA PHE A 134 5.77 -2.16 14.01
C PHE A 134 4.86 -2.51 12.84
N ARG A 135 3.56 -2.50 13.07
CA ARG A 135 2.54 -2.62 12.03
C ARG A 135 1.47 -1.55 12.23
N VAL A 136 1.10 -0.86 11.16
CA VAL A 136 -0.04 0.06 11.17
C VAL A 136 -1.33 -0.75 11.17
N VAL A 137 -2.23 -0.44 12.10
CA VAL A 137 -3.59 -0.99 12.14
C VAL A 137 -4.54 0.07 11.60
N PRO A 138 -5.05 -0.10 10.37
CA PRO A 138 -5.95 0.89 9.78
C PRO A 138 -7.28 0.91 10.54
N HIS A 139 -7.98 2.05 10.54
CA HIS A 139 -9.31 2.18 11.14
C HIS A 139 -10.30 1.21 10.52
N THR A 140 -10.21 1.06 9.21
CA THR A 140 -10.97 0.04 8.48
C THR A 140 -10.08 -0.62 7.44
N LYS A 141 -10.37 -1.88 7.10
CA LYS A 141 -9.70 -2.58 5.99
C LYS A 141 -9.99 -1.98 4.60
N TRP A 142 -10.86 -0.98 4.55
CA TRP A 142 -11.33 -0.28 3.35
C TRP A 142 -10.79 1.14 3.22
N ASP A 143 -9.96 1.59 4.18
CA ASP A 143 -9.43 2.95 4.19
C ASP A 143 -8.74 3.27 2.86
N ALA A 144 -9.12 4.39 2.23
CA ALA A 144 -8.54 4.79 0.98
C ALA A 144 -7.10 5.31 1.20
N PRO A 145 -6.26 5.40 0.15
CA PRO A 145 -4.90 5.89 0.31
C PRO A 145 -4.77 7.26 1.02
N PRO A 146 -5.66 8.25 0.79
CA PRO A 146 -5.64 9.50 1.55
C PRO A 146 -5.90 9.34 3.05
N ASP A 147 -6.84 8.48 3.44
CA ASP A 147 -7.18 8.25 4.84
C ASP A 147 -6.01 7.57 5.56
N MET A 148 -5.41 6.57 4.92
CA MET A 148 -4.23 5.91 5.46
C MET A 148 -3.02 6.84 5.50
N ALA A 149 -2.85 7.73 4.52
CA ALA A 149 -1.80 8.75 4.56
C ALA A 149 -1.98 9.72 5.75
N ALA A 150 -3.22 10.12 6.04
CA ALA A 150 -3.55 10.94 7.20
C ALA A 150 -3.26 10.22 8.53
N GLN A 151 -3.55 8.92 8.63
CA GLN A 151 -3.18 8.11 9.79
C GLN A 151 -1.65 8.05 9.96
N LEU A 152 -0.87 7.88 8.88
CA LEU A 152 0.60 7.87 8.95
C LEU A 152 1.21 9.16 9.52
N HIS A 153 0.53 10.31 9.41
CA HIS A 153 0.94 11.55 10.07
C HIS A 153 0.89 11.48 11.60
N GLN A 154 0.10 10.56 12.17
CA GLN A 154 0.00 10.32 13.61
C GLN A 154 0.88 9.14 14.03
N GLU A 155 0.90 8.08 13.23
CA GLU A 155 1.56 6.83 13.61
C GLU A 155 3.09 6.91 13.60
N LEU A 156 3.69 7.59 12.62
CA LEU A 156 5.14 7.67 12.54
C LEU A 156 5.76 8.49 13.68
N PRO A 157 5.21 9.66 14.06
CA PRO A 157 5.62 10.34 15.28
C PRO A 157 5.46 9.48 16.54
N ALA A 158 4.37 8.71 16.66
CA ALA A 158 4.14 7.84 17.80
C ALA A 158 5.23 6.76 17.93
N ILE A 159 5.58 6.07 16.83
CA ILE A 159 6.67 5.09 16.82
C ILE A 159 8.00 5.74 17.20
N ARG A 160 8.28 6.93 16.69
CA ARG A 160 9.53 7.65 17.00
C ARG A 160 9.60 8.05 18.47
N ALA A 161 8.50 8.55 19.04
CA ALA A 161 8.41 8.87 20.46
C ALA A 161 8.55 7.61 21.34
N PHE A 162 7.94 6.51 20.91
CA PHE A 162 7.98 5.22 21.61
C PHE A 162 9.38 4.60 21.66
N THR A 163 10.14 4.72 20.57
CA THR A 163 11.46 4.09 20.40
C THR A 163 12.64 5.02 20.66
N GLY A 164 12.42 6.34 20.64
CA GLY A 164 13.48 7.36 20.61
C GLY A 164 14.22 7.46 19.27
N ALA A 165 13.78 6.78 18.21
CA ALA A 165 14.44 6.82 16.91
C ALA A 165 14.10 8.08 16.10
N ASP A 166 15.09 8.65 15.41
CA ASP A 166 14.86 9.81 14.54
C ASP A 166 14.01 9.49 13.31
N LYS A 167 14.14 8.26 12.77
CA LYS A 167 13.45 7.82 11.56
C LYS A 167 13.07 6.35 11.62
N VAL A 168 11.99 6.01 10.92
CA VAL A 168 11.44 4.66 10.75
C VAL A 168 11.57 4.25 9.28
N ASP A 169 11.85 2.97 9.01
CA ASP A 169 11.73 2.39 7.67
C ASP A 169 10.31 1.91 7.40
N ALA A 170 9.75 2.27 6.25
CA ALA A 170 8.42 1.81 5.88
C ALA A 170 8.55 0.65 4.89
N ALA A 171 7.95 -0.50 5.21
CA ALA A 171 7.71 -1.58 4.27
C ALA A 171 6.22 -1.62 3.95
N ALA A 172 5.87 -1.19 2.76
CA ALA A 172 4.49 -0.92 2.37
C ALA A 172 4.04 -1.92 1.30
N TYR A 173 2.92 -2.60 1.57
CA TYR A 173 2.39 -3.65 0.70
C TYR A 173 1.21 -3.14 -0.13
N SER A 174 1.19 -3.47 -1.42
CA SER A 174 0.07 -3.16 -2.32
C SER A 174 -0.33 -1.68 -2.21
N MET A 175 -1.60 -1.38 -1.96
CA MET A 175 -2.14 -0.03 -1.76
C MET A 175 -1.41 0.77 -0.66
N GLY A 176 -0.87 0.13 0.38
CA GLY A 176 -0.15 0.81 1.45
C GLY A 176 1.05 1.60 0.93
N GLY A 177 1.69 1.15 -0.15
CA GLY A 177 2.78 1.90 -0.78
C GLY A 177 2.31 3.20 -1.46
N ILE A 178 1.06 3.24 -1.95
CA ILE A 178 0.45 4.46 -2.47
C ILE A 178 0.17 5.43 -1.32
N SER A 179 -0.38 4.93 -0.22
CA SER A 179 -0.64 5.72 0.99
C SER A 179 0.65 6.32 1.56
N THR A 180 1.71 5.53 1.67
CA THR A 180 3.01 6.02 2.16
C THR A 180 3.64 7.03 1.20
N ARG A 181 3.51 6.84 -0.12
CA ARG A 181 3.97 7.85 -1.09
C ARG A 181 3.19 9.15 -0.96
N LEU A 182 1.86 9.07 -0.81
CA LEU A 182 1.01 10.25 -0.64
C LEU A 182 1.36 11.01 0.63
N PHE A 183 1.61 10.32 1.74
CA PHE A 183 2.13 10.90 2.98
C PHE A 183 3.45 11.67 2.72
N LEU A 184 4.40 11.09 1.98
CA LEU A 184 5.66 11.76 1.64
C LEU A 184 5.46 12.98 0.74
N ASP A 185 4.59 12.89 -0.26
CA ASP A 185 4.25 13.99 -1.16
C ASP A 185 3.58 15.15 -0.40
N GLN A 186 2.87 14.85 0.70
CA GLN A 186 2.27 15.80 1.64
C GLN A 186 3.26 16.35 2.67
N LYS A 187 4.57 16.19 2.43
CA LYS A 187 5.66 16.61 3.33
C LYS A 187 5.66 15.87 4.67
N GLY A 188 5.14 14.66 4.69
CA GLY A 188 5.31 13.74 5.82
C GLY A 188 6.79 13.47 6.08
N GLU A 189 7.20 13.54 7.35
CA GLU A 189 8.59 13.35 7.76
C GLU A 189 8.78 12.05 8.58
N GLY A 190 10.02 11.74 8.94
CA GLY A 190 10.32 10.60 9.83
C GLY A 190 10.46 9.26 9.11
N VAL A 191 10.27 9.18 7.79
CA VAL A 191 10.63 7.98 7.00
C VAL A 191 12.10 8.07 6.58
N GLY A 192 12.86 7.00 6.82
CA GLY A 192 14.25 6.88 6.36
C GLY A 192 14.37 6.22 5.00
N LYS A 193 13.80 5.03 4.85
CA LYS A 193 13.69 4.29 3.58
C LYS A 193 12.26 3.80 3.40
N LEU A 194 11.86 3.69 2.14
CA LEU A 194 10.58 3.12 1.74
C LEU A 194 10.85 1.90 0.86
N MET A 195 10.37 0.74 1.29
CA MET A 195 10.26 -0.47 0.49
C MET A 195 8.80 -0.63 0.06
N MET A 196 8.57 -0.85 -1.23
CA MET A 196 7.24 -1.07 -1.79
C MET A 196 7.15 -2.49 -2.36
N ILE A 197 6.18 -3.27 -1.90
CA ILE A 197 6.01 -4.67 -2.27
C ILE A 197 4.69 -4.80 -3.02
N GLY A 198 4.74 -5.05 -4.33
CA GLY A 198 3.53 -5.21 -5.16
C GLY A 198 2.66 -3.95 -5.30
N THR A 199 3.19 -2.77 -4.98
CA THR A 199 2.44 -1.50 -5.02
C THR A 199 2.09 -1.08 -6.45
N PRO A 200 0.79 -0.82 -6.74
CA PRO A 200 0.35 -0.41 -8.07
C PRO A 200 0.61 1.09 -8.31
N ASN A 201 1.88 1.48 -8.42
CA ASN A 201 2.34 2.88 -8.50
C ASN A 201 1.74 3.71 -9.66
N ARG A 202 1.13 3.06 -10.65
CA ARG A 202 0.45 3.68 -11.80
C ARG A 202 -1.01 3.21 -11.92
N GLY A 203 -1.60 2.82 -10.79
CA GLY A 203 -2.88 2.14 -10.77
C GLY A 203 -2.77 0.66 -11.15
N THR A 204 -3.90 -0.03 -11.08
CA THR A 204 -4.04 -1.42 -11.50
C THR A 204 -5.24 -1.55 -12.42
N ARG A 205 -5.11 -2.37 -13.46
CA ARG A 205 -6.22 -2.71 -14.35
C ARG A 205 -7.40 -3.30 -13.58
N THR A 206 -7.14 -4.00 -12.48
CA THR A 206 -8.16 -4.56 -11.61
C THR A 206 -9.08 -3.46 -11.07
N ALA A 207 -8.54 -2.35 -10.55
CA ALA A 207 -9.34 -1.25 -10.04
C ALA A 207 -10.18 -0.58 -11.14
N SER A 208 -9.61 -0.37 -12.33
CA SER A 208 -10.37 0.12 -13.49
C SER A 208 -11.53 -0.82 -13.87
N LEU A 209 -11.31 -2.13 -13.73
CA LEU A 209 -12.30 -3.14 -14.03
C LEU A 209 -13.37 -3.25 -12.94
N CYS A 210 -13.01 -3.06 -11.67
CA CYS A 210 -13.94 -2.94 -10.55
C CYS A 210 -14.85 -1.72 -10.75
N HIS A 211 -14.27 -0.56 -11.06
CA HIS A 211 -15.02 0.66 -11.36
C HIS A 211 -15.98 0.45 -12.56
N TRP A 212 -15.50 -0.18 -13.64
CA TRP A 212 -16.34 -0.56 -14.76
C TRP A 212 -17.48 -1.50 -14.33
N ALA A 213 -17.19 -2.53 -13.53
CA ALA A 213 -18.17 -3.50 -13.10
C ALA A 213 -19.30 -2.85 -12.25
N VAL A 214 -18.94 -1.94 -11.36
CA VAL A 214 -19.89 -1.16 -10.55
C VAL A 214 -20.72 -0.24 -11.44
N THR A 215 -20.07 0.54 -12.32
CA THR A 215 -20.77 1.51 -13.18
C THR A 215 -21.70 0.86 -14.20
N GLN A 216 -21.38 -0.34 -14.68
CA GLN A 216 -22.24 -1.09 -15.60
C GLN A 216 -23.27 -1.99 -14.89
N GLY A 217 -23.26 -2.05 -13.56
CA GLY A 217 -24.24 -2.83 -12.79
C GLY A 217 -24.18 -4.33 -13.03
N VAL A 218 -23.00 -4.89 -13.35
CA VAL A 218 -22.83 -6.34 -13.59
C VAL A 218 -22.72 -7.13 -12.28
N GLY A 219 -23.76 -7.03 -11.45
CA GLY A 219 -23.83 -7.67 -10.13
C GLY A 219 -23.66 -9.19 -10.17
N TRP A 220 -24.03 -9.85 -11.27
CA TRP A 220 -23.80 -11.29 -11.47
C TRP A 220 -22.31 -11.65 -11.54
N ALA A 221 -21.48 -10.83 -12.17
CA ALA A 221 -20.03 -11.06 -12.28
C ALA A 221 -19.34 -10.80 -10.94
N MET A 222 -19.83 -9.80 -10.19
CA MET A 222 -19.40 -9.50 -8.82
C MET A 222 -19.74 -10.65 -7.86
N ALA A 223 -20.98 -11.16 -7.90
CA ALA A 223 -21.40 -12.31 -7.11
C ALA A 223 -20.57 -13.57 -7.41
N LEU A 224 -20.31 -13.89 -8.69
CA LEU A 224 -19.44 -15.01 -9.09
C LEU A 224 -18.00 -14.85 -8.59
N SER A 225 -17.49 -13.62 -8.54
CA SER A 225 -16.17 -13.33 -8.00
C SER A 225 -16.13 -13.34 -6.45
N GLY A 226 -17.29 -13.39 -5.79
CA GLY A 226 -17.42 -13.28 -4.33
C GLY A 226 -17.00 -11.91 -3.80
N MET A 227 -17.24 -10.85 -4.59
CA MET A 227 -16.98 -9.46 -4.19
C MET A 227 -18.30 -8.72 -4.05
N GLU A 228 -18.50 -8.05 -2.92
CA GLU A 228 -19.60 -7.10 -2.73
C GLU A 228 -19.23 -5.72 -3.28
N VAL A 229 -20.21 -4.89 -3.63
CA VAL A 229 -19.95 -3.50 -4.09
C VAL A 229 -19.17 -2.71 -3.05
N ALA A 230 -19.50 -2.91 -1.77
CA ALA A 230 -18.79 -2.28 -0.66
C ALA A 230 -17.34 -2.76 -0.50
N ALA A 231 -16.96 -3.86 -1.17
CA ALA A 231 -15.65 -4.48 -1.07
C ALA A 231 -14.72 -4.15 -2.26
N LEU A 232 -15.15 -3.28 -3.18
CA LEU A 232 -14.36 -2.89 -4.34
C LEU A 232 -13.61 -1.56 -4.09
N PRO A 233 -12.33 -1.46 -4.51
CA PRO A 233 -11.52 -0.25 -4.37
C PRO A 233 -11.88 0.84 -5.40
#